data_AF-A0A7S7SS70-F1
#
_entry.id   AF-A0A7S7SS70-F1
#
_cell.length_a   1.000
_cell.length_b   1.000
_cell.length_c   1.000
_cell.angle_alpha   90.00
_cell.angle_beta   90.00
_cell.angle_gamma   90.00
#
_symmetry.space_group_name_H-M   'P 1'
#
loop_
_entity.id
_entity.type
_entity.pdbx_description
1 polymer ?
#
loop_
_entity_poly.entity_id
_entity_poly.type
_entity_poly.pdbx_seq_one_letter_code
_entity_poly.pdbx_strand_id
1 'polypeptide(L)'
;MSIRDRILARPELADLRAARDLDGLAAALNASAPLVSKQRFITARAVLTQCQDGAAILTALETAAPQNVAVAYALRFLGQDAGLDIGDPGAHALLDQLALAGILSEAHIEQLKALARKPDLVTRLDVETAMYNPDGTEK
;
A
#
# COMPACT_ATOMS: atom_id res chain seq x y z
N MET A 1 -15.07 -5.35 -1.52
CA MET A 1 -15.60 -6.36 -0.57
C MET A 1 -15.58 -5.72 0.82
N SER A 2 -16.72 -5.67 1.52
CA SER A 2 -16.80 -4.99 2.83
C SER A 2 -16.25 -5.88 3.97
N ILE A 3 -16.00 -5.29 5.15
CA ILE A 3 -15.61 -6.04 6.36
C ILE A 3 -16.70 -7.06 6.73
N ARG A 4 -17.98 -6.68 6.62
CA ARG A 4 -19.11 -7.59 6.84
C ARG A 4 -19.07 -8.78 5.89
N ASP A 5 -18.86 -8.56 4.59
CA ASP A 5 -18.75 -9.65 3.62
C ASP A 5 -17.58 -10.59 3.95
N ARG A 6 -16.45 -10.03 4.39
CA ARG A 6 -15.26 -10.81 4.80
C ARG A 6 -15.53 -11.66 6.03
N ILE A 7 -16.30 -11.17 6.99
CA ILE A 7 -16.69 -11.93 8.19
C ILE A 7 -17.70 -13.03 7.82
N LEU A 8 -18.74 -12.69 7.06
CA LEU A 8 -19.80 -13.63 6.70
C LEU A 8 -19.33 -14.74 5.75
N ALA A 9 -18.33 -14.47 4.90
CA ALA A 9 -17.73 -15.46 4.02
C ALA A 9 -16.86 -16.49 4.76
N ARG A 10 -16.58 -16.29 6.06
CA ARG A 10 -15.66 -17.11 6.86
C ARG A 10 -16.41 -17.88 7.94
N PRO A 11 -16.84 -19.12 7.67
CA PRO A 11 -17.65 -19.91 8.61
C PRO A 11 -16.91 -20.19 9.93
N GLU A 12 -15.58 -20.21 9.93
CA GLU A 12 -14.76 -20.37 11.13
C GLU A 12 -14.88 -19.21 12.13
N LEU A 13 -15.45 -18.07 11.72
CA LEU A 13 -15.69 -16.90 12.59
C LEU A 13 -17.09 -16.90 13.22
N ALA A 14 -17.91 -17.94 12.97
CA ALA A 14 -19.28 -17.99 13.44
C ALA A 14 -19.40 -17.91 14.98
N ASP A 15 -18.52 -18.61 15.70
CA ASP A 15 -18.52 -18.61 17.17
C ASP A 15 -18.13 -17.23 17.74
N LEU A 16 -17.11 -16.59 17.13
CA LEU A 16 -16.71 -15.23 17.50
C LEU A 16 -17.83 -14.22 17.26
N ARG A 17 -18.57 -14.38 16.15
CA ARG A 17 -19.74 -13.54 15.85
C ARG A 17 -20.88 -13.77 16.83
N ALA A 18 -21.17 -15.02 17.17
CA ALA A 18 -22.20 -15.36 18.16
C ALA A 18 -21.86 -14.82 19.55
N ALA A 19 -20.58 -14.88 19.93
CA ALA A 19 -20.05 -14.32 21.18
C ALA A 19 -19.91 -12.78 21.16
N ARG A 20 -20.13 -12.14 20.00
CA ARG A 20 -19.86 -10.71 19.77
C ARG A 20 -18.42 -10.29 20.14
N ASP A 21 -17.47 -11.19 19.91
CA ASP A 21 -16.05 -10.93 20.15
C ASP A 21 -15.45 -10.10 18.99
N LEU A 22 -15.60 -8.78 19.11
CA LEU A 22 -15.14 -7.82 18.10
C LEU A 22 -13.61 -7.83 17.95
N ASP A 23 -12.89 -8.04 19.06
CA ASP A 23 -11.43 -8.07 19.07
C ASP A 23 -10.92 -9.37 18.43
N GLY A 24 -11.55 -10.50 18.72
CA GLY A 24 -11.29 -11.78 18.06
C GLY A 24 -11.57 -11.73 16.55
N LEU A 25 -12.67 -11.10 16.14
CA LEU A 25 -12.99 -10.90 14.72
C LEU A 25 -11.95 -10.02 14.02
N ALA A 26 -11.55 -8.90 14.63
CA ALA A 26 -10.52 -8.02 14.10
C ALA A 26 -9.17 -8.76 13.98
N ALA A 27 -8.76 -9.50 15.02
CA ALA A 27 -7.54 -10.30 15.00
C ALA A 27 -7.55 -11.35 13.88
N ALA A 28 -8.67 -12.05 13.72
CA ALA A 28 -8.81 -13.07 12.68
C ALA A 28 -8.79 -12.48 11.26
N LEU A 29 -9.35 -11.30 11.05
CA LEU A 29 -9.27 -10.58 9.77
C LEU A 29 -7.87 -10.04 9.49
N ASN A 30 -7.13 -9.64 10.53
CA ASN A 30 -5.78 -9.10 10.42
C ASN A 30 -4.72 -10.18 10.14
N ALA A 31 -4.95 -11.41 10.60
CA ALA A 31 -4.07 -12.55 10.32
C ALA A 31 -3.92 -12.84 8.81
N SER A 32 -4.89 -12.45 8.00
CA SER A 32 -4.88 -12.56 6.53
C SER A 32 -5.12 -11.22 5.85
N ALA A 33 -4.72 -10.11 6.49
CA ALA A 33 -4.93 -8.78 5.94
C ALA A 33 -4.21 -8.64 4.59
N PRO A 34 -4.94 -8.25 3.52
CA PRO A 34 -4.30 -7.96 2.25
C PRO A 34 -3.34 -6.79 2.41
N LEU A 35 -2.26 -6.81 1.65
CA LEU A 35 -1.39 -5.64 1.52
C LEU A 35 -2.06 -4.64 0.58
N VAL A 36 -2.21 -3.41 1.06
CA VAL A 36 -2.73 -2.28 0.27
C VAL A 36 -1.67 -1.19 0.20
N SER A 37 -1.68 -0.42 -0.89
CA SER A 37 -0.85 0.77 -0.98
C SER A 37 -1.33 1.80 0.02
N LYS A 38 -0.45 2.24 0.92
CA LYS A 38 -0.71 3.35 1.84
C LYS A 38 0.28 4.47 1.56
N GLN A 39 -0.13 5.70 1.82
CA GLN A 39 0.73 6.87 1.71
C GLN A 39 2.08 6.62 2.37
N ARG A 40 3.14 6.86 1.59
CA ARG A 40 4.52 6.71 2.05
C ARG A 40 5.44 7.58 1.22
N PHE A 41 5.96 8.61 1.86
CA PHE A 41 7.02 9.43 1.31
C PHE A 41 8.36 8.72 1.40
N ILE A 42 9.07 8.64 0.28
CA ILE A 42 10.41 8.04 0.18
C ILE A 42 11.39 9.06 -0.38
N THR A 43 12.66 8.94 0.01
CA THR A 43 13.76 9.73 -0.52
C THR A 43 14.74 8.85 -1.29
N ALA A 44 15.70 9.43 -2.00
CA ALA A 44 16.78 8.70 -2.66
C ALA A 44 17.53 7.78 -1.68
N ARG A 45 17.71 8.22 -0.42
CA ARG A 45 18.26 7.39 0.66
C ARG A 45 17.42 6.14 0.92
N ALA A 46 16.09 6.27 0.93
CA ALA A 46 15.20 5.13 1.12
C ALA A 46 15.30 4.15 -0.06
N VAL A 47 15.34 4.66 -1.30
CA VAL A 47 15.54 3.83 -2.49
C VAL A 47 16.87 3.07 -2.42
N LEU A 48 17.96 3.74 -2.08
CA LEU A 48 19.29 3.11 -1.95
C LEU A 48 19.37 2.02 -0.86
N THR A 49 18.60 2.17 0.22
CA THR A 49 18.72 1.29 1.40
C THR A 49 17.67 0.17 1.44
N GLN A 50 16.56 0.31 0.70
CA GLN A 50 15.41 -0.60 0.80
C GLN A 50 15.07 -1.29 -0.52
N CYS A 51 15.60 -0.81 -1.66
CA CYS A 51 15.52 -1.53 -2.92
C CYS A 51 16.84 -2.30 -3.14
N GLN A 52 16.74 -3.54 -3.64
CA GLN A 52 17.90 -4.38 -3.91
C GLN A 52 18.83 -3.74 -4.94
N ASP A 53 18.25 -3.09 -5.95
CA ASP A 53 18.96 -2.42 -7.05
C ASP A 53 18.83 -0.89 -6.98
N GLY A 54 18.77 -0.34 -5.76
CA GLY A 54 18.47 1.08 -5.53
C GLY A 54 19.34 2.06 -6.32
N ALA A 55 20.63 1.77 -6.47
CA ALA A 55 21.55 2.60 -7.26
C ALA A 55 21.25 2.55 -8.77
N ALA A 56 20.88 1.38 -9.29
CA ALA A 56 20.49 1.23 -10.70
C ALA A 56 19.18 1.94 -10.98
N ILE A 57 18.22 1.88 -10.05
CA ILE A 57 16.95 2.62 -10.13
C ILE A 57 17.22 4.13 -10.24
N LEU A 58 18.02 4.69 -9.32
CA LEU A 58 18.31 6.13 -9.34
C LEU A 58 19.07 6.54 -10.61
N THR A 59 20.06 5.75 -11.04
CA THR A 59 20.80 5.99 -12.30
C THR A 59 19.88 6.01 -13.52
N ALA A 60 18.92 5.07 -13.59
CA ALA A 60 17.96 5.00 -14.68
C ALA A 60 17.03 6.22 -14.69
N LEU A 61 16.56 6.64 -13.52
CA LEU A 61 15.75 7.86 -13.37
C LEU A 61 16.54 9.10 -13.80
N GLU A 62 17.80 9.24 -13.35
CA GLU A 62 18.69 10.35 -13.73
C GLU A 62 18.91 10.41 -15.25
N THR A 63 19.10 9.25 -15.88
CA THR A 63 19.27 9.14 -17.34
C THR A 63 17.99 9.55 -18.09
N ALA A 64 16.81 9.23 -17.55
CA ALA A 64 15.53 9.55 -18.18
C ALA A 64 15.07 11.00 -17.93
N ALA A 65 15.51 11.63 -16.85
CA ALA A 65 15.05 12.95 -16.42
C ALA A 65 15.15 14.06 -17.49
N PRO A 66 16.22 14.15 -18.32
CA PRO A 66 16.28 15.15 -19.39
C PRO A 66 15.19 15.02 -20.44
N GLN A 67 14.63 13.82 -20.62
CA GLN A 67 13.62 13.51 -21.64
C GLN A 67 12.20 13.44 -21.07
N ASN A 68 12.06 13.43 -19.74
CA ASN A 68 10.76 13.33 -19.07
C ASN A 68 10.69 14.27 -17.85
N VAL A 69 9.90 15.33 -17.99
CA VAL A 69 9.71 16.35 -16.95
C VAL A 69 9.15 15.77 -15.66
N ALA A 70 8.25 14.79 -15.72
CA ALA A 70 7.70 14.16 -14.53
C ALA A 70 8.79 13.39 -13.75
N VAL A 71 9.69 12.70 -14.46
CA VAL A 71 10.87 12.04 -13.85
C VAL A 71 11.82 13.06 -13.23
N ALA A 72 12.07 14.18 -13.91
CA ALA A 72 12.91 15.24 -13.37
C ALA A 72 12.36 15.80 -12.06
N TYR A 73 11.04 16.00 -11.95
CA TYR A 73 10.42 16.41 -10.69
C TYR A 73 10.42 15.30 -9.65
N ALA A 74 10.17 14.05 -10.03
CA ALA A 74 10.25 12.90 -9.13
C ALA A 74 11.64 12.80 -8.48
N LEU A 75 12.72 12.94 -9.25
CA LEU A 75 14.09 12.99 -8.72
C LEU A 75 14.32 14.18 -7.77
N ARG A 76 13.80 15.37 -8.12
CA ARG A 76 13.91 16.54 -7.24
C ARG A 76 13.23 16.27 -5.90
N PHE A 77 12.05 15.67 -5.88
CA PHE A 77 11.36 15.29 -4.65
C PHE A 77 12.11 14.19 -3.88
N LEU A 78 12.63 13.17 -4.56
CA LEU A 78 13.46 12.13 -3.94
C LEU A 78 14.73 12.70 -3.28
N GLY A 79 15.28 13.79 -3.83
CA GLY A 79 16.42 14.51 -3.27
C GLY A 79 16.09 15.45 -2.10
N GLN A 80 14.82 15.68 -1.81
CA GLN A 80 14.38 16.50 -0.68
C GLN A 80 14.01 15.65 0.54
N ASP A 81 14.07 16.25 1.73
CA ASP A 81 13.68 15.59 2.98
C ASP A 81 12.20 15.18 3.00
N ALA A 82 11.34 15.93 2.31
CA ALA A 82 9.92 15.63 2.17
C ALA A 82 9.66 14.37 1.34
N GLY A 83 10.54 14.05 0.38
CA GLY A 83 10.43 12.85 -0.46
C GLY A 83 9.29 12.89 -1.49
N LEU A 84 9.10 11.74 -2.14
CA LEU A 84 8.03 11.45 -3.10
C LEU A 84 7.04 10.46 -2.47
N ASP A 85 5.74 10.74 -2.53
CA ASP A 85 4.71 9.79 -2.08
C ASP A 85 4.59 8.62 -3.06
N ILE A 86 5.20 7.49 -2.71
CA ILE A 86 5.16 6.27 -3.52
C ILE A 86 3.87 5.47 -3.30
N GLY A 87 3.04 5.87 -2.34
CA GLY A 87 1.74 5.25 -2.10
C GLY A 87 0.62 5.80 -2.98
N ASP A 88 0.85 6.95 -3.63
CA ASP A 88 -0.12 7.65 -4.47
C ASP A 88 -0.36 6.91 -5.81
N PRO A 89 -1.62 6.77 -6.26
CA PRO A 89 -1.93 6.14 -7.55
C PRO A 89 -1.29 6.84 -8.76
N GLY A 90 -1.10 8.16 -8.70
CA GLY A 90 -0.41 8.92 -9.74
C GLY A 90 1.07 8.60 -9.80
N ALA A 91 1.73 8.40 -8.65
CA ALA A 91 3.11 7.91 -8.61
C ALA A 91 3.23 6.49 -9.19
N HIS A 92 2.28 5.60 -8.90
CA HIS A 92 2.23 4.28 -9.53
C HIS A 92 2.06 4.34 -11.05
N ALA A 93 1.18 5.21 -11.54
CA ALA A 93 0.99 5.39 -12.98
C ALA A 93 2.26 5.89 -13.68
N LEU A 94 3.00 6.82 -13.05
CA LEU A 94 4.30 7.27 -13.54
C LEU A 94 5.29 6.10 -13.61
N LEU A 95 5.39 5.30 -12.56
CA LEU A 95 6.27 4.12 -12.52
C LEU A 95 5.94 3.12 -13.63
N ASP A 96 4.66 2.86 -13.88
CA ASP A 96 4.21 1.96 -14.95
C ASP A 96 4.57 2.51 -16.33
N GLN A 97 4.48 3.82 -16.54
CA GLN A 97 4.95 4.45 -17.78
C GLN A 97 6.46 4.28 -17.99
N LEU A 98 7.26 4.33 -16.91
CA LEU A 98 8.71 4.09 -16.99
C LEU A 98 9.05 2.64 -17.34
N ALA A 99 8.25 1.69 -16.86
CA ALA A 99 8.37 0.29 -17.27
C ALA A 99 8.05 0.12 -18.76
N LEU A 100 6.93 0.69 -19.22
CA LEU A 100 6.53 0.63 -20.63
C LEU A 100 7.55 1.28 -21.57
N ALA A 101 8.24 2.34 -21.10
CA ALA A 101 9.32 2.99 -21.83
C ALA A 101 10.67 2.24 -21.75
N GLY A 102 10.75 1.12 -21.02
CA GLY A 102 11.97 0.33 -20.85
C GLY A 102 13.05 1.00 -19.99
N ILE A 103 12.70 2.05 -19.25
CA ILE A 103 13.62 2.80 -18.38
C ILE A 103 13.85 2.02 -17.09
N LEU A 104 12.79 1.45 -16.52
CA LEU A 104 12.85 0.58 -15.34
C LEU A 104 12.33 -0.81 -15.70
N SER A 105 12.88 -1.84 -15.07
CA SER A 105 12.35 -3.19 -15.19
C SER A 105 11.07 -3.33 -14.35
N GLU A 106 10.24 -4.32 -14.67
CA GLU A 106 9.07 -4.67 -13.83
C GLU A 106 9.48 -4.97 -12.39
N ALA A 107 10.64 -5.61 -12.19
CA ALA A 107 11.20 -5.89 -10.88
C ALA A 107 11.52 -4.60 -10.10
N HIS A 108 12.07 -3.57 -10.75
CA HIS A 108 12.31 -2.27 -10.12
C HIS A 108 11.00 -1.59 -9.71
N ILE A 109 9.98 -1.65 -10.57
CA ILE A 109 8.66 -1.08 -10.26
C ILE A 109 8.04 -1.76 -9.05
N GLU A 110 8.05 -3.09 -9.03
CA GLU A 110 7.51 -3.85 -7.90
C GLU A 110 8.26 -3.56 -6.60
N GLN A 111 9.59 -3.42 -6.63
CA GLN A 111 10.36 -3.00 -5.45
C GLN A 111 9.93 -1.63 -4.93
N LEU A 112 9.75 -0.64 -5.80
CA LEU A 112 9.32 0.71 -5.42
C LEU A 112 7.89 0.72 -4.86
N LYS A 113 6.95 0.06 -5.55
CA LYS A 113 5.55 -0.07 -5.10
C LYS A 113 5.46 -0.84 -3.78
N ALA A 114 6.29 -1.86 -3.58
CA ALA A 114 6.33 -2.64 -2.35
C ALA A 114 6.68 -1.78 -1.12
N LEU A 115 7.40 -0.68 -1.28
CA LEU A 115 7.67 0.23 -0.17
C LEU A 115 6.37 0.79 0.43
N ALA A 116 5.36 1.11 -0.39
CA ALA A 116 4.07 1.61 0.10
C ALA A 116 3.10 0.52 0.56
N ARG A 117 3.37 -0.76 0.27
CA ARG A 117 2.48 -1.87 0.63
C ARG A 117 2.50 -2.12 2.14
N LYS A 118 1.36 -1.90 2.79
CA LYS A 118 1.14 -2.19 4.23
C LYS A 118 -0.12 -3.01 4.42
N PRO A 119 -0.19 -3.85 5.47
CA PRO A 119 -1.42 -4.56 5.80
C PRO A 119 -2.59 -3.58 5.99
N ASP A 120 -3.74 -3.94 5.44
CA ASP A 120 -5.00 -3.26 5.72
C ASP A 120 -5.61 -3.76 7.01
N LEU A 121 -5.14 -3.18 8.12
CA LEU A 121 -5.55 -3.56 9.46
C LEU A 121 -6.98 -3.08 9.75
N VAL A 122 -7.79 -4.03 10.21
CA VAL A 122 -9.15 -3.85 10.69
C VAL A 122 -9.10 -3.64 12.21
N THR A 123 -9.71 -2.58 12.70
CA THR A 123 -9.84 -2.31 14.13
C THR A 123 -11.14 -2.87 14.70
N ARG A 124 -11.22 -2.97 16.03
CA ARG A 124 -12.47 -3.29 16.74
C ARG A 124 -13.62 -2.37 16.32
N LEU A 125 -13.36 -1.07 16.19
CA LEU A 125 -14.36 -0.07 15.82
C LEU A 125 -14.85 -0.26 14.37
N ASP A 126 -13.95 -0.67 13.47
CA ASP A 126 -14.33 -0.99 12.09
C ASP A 126 -15.25 -2.21 12.03
N VAL A 127 -14.97 -3.24 12.84
CA VAL A 127 -15.85 -4.42 12.97
C VAL A 127 -17.21 -4.01 13.55
N GLU A 128 -17.23 -3.21 14.61
CA GLU A 128 -18.46 -2.72 15.25
C GLU A 128 -19.33 -1.96 14.23
N THR A 129 -18.72 -0.99 13.54
CA THR A 129 -19.40 -0.16 12.56
C THR A 129 -19.88 -0.99 11.36
N ALA A 130 -19.14 -2.00 10.95
CA ALA A 130 -19.51 -2.85 9.82
C ALA A 130 -20.62 -3.86 10.16
N MET A 131 -20.64 -4.41 11.37
CA MET A 131 -21.52 -5.51 11.77
C MET A 131 -22.79 -5.05 12.48
N TYR A 132 -22.79 -3.89 13.14
CA TYR A 132 -23.90 -3.48 14.00
C TYR A 132 -24.42 -2.08 13.66
N ASN A 133 -25.72 -1.90 13.89
CA ASN A 133 -26.40 -0.62 13.86
C ASN A 133 -26.13 0.18 15.16
N PRO A 134 -26.36 1.50 15.18
CA PRO A 134 -26.21 2.31 16.40
C PRO A 134 -27.08 1.85 17.57
N ASP A 135 -28.16 1.11 17.31
CA ASP A 135 -29.04 0.52 18.33
C ASP A 135 -28.56 -0.85 18.84
N GLY A 136 -27.41 -1.34 18.37
CA GLY A 136 -26.80 -2.61 18.78
C GLY A 136 -27.39 -3.87 18.12
N THR A 137 -28.30 -3.70 17.14
CA THR A 137 -28.78 -4.80 16.28
C THR A 137 -27.74 -5.14 15.20
N GLU A 138 -27.65 -6.43 14.83
CA GLU A 138 -26.76 -6.87 13.74
C GLU A 138 -27.33 -6.41 12.39
N LYS A 139 -26.45 -5.94 11.50
CA LYS A 139 -26.75 -5.50 10.13
C LYS A 139 -26.93 -6.65 9.17
#